data_AF-A0A7M3XNZ0-F1
#
_entry.id   AF-A0A7M3XNZ0-F1
#
_cell.length_a   1.000
_cell.length_b   1.000
_cell.length_c   1.000
_cell.angle_alpha   90.00
_cell.angle_beta   90.00
_cell.angle_gamma   90.00
#
_symmetry.space_group_name_H-M   'P 1'
#
loop_
_entity.id
_entity.type
_entity.pdbx_description
1 polymer ?
#
loop_
_entity_poly.entity_id
_entity_poly.type
_entity_poly.pdbx_seq_one_letter_code
_entity_poly.pdbx_strand_id
1 'polypeptide(L)'
;RTQKQKASGAEIALRRTVQAQYKEEKEAAKDVAGGRLRAIRRSKRFWFEKYRWGILSDGRIIVGGRDAKGNDAVVKKHMGSHDLYVHADLHGAPSCILKIKEGMEFRLAAEHIPDGVRSLQISQNMDGPDDARELPDSILKEASQIAVCWSRAWGSGGAAATAFYVRPSQVSKKTESGESLGRGAFVVRGQRHWYRDLPLELGIGMGVVNGVPLPVIGTAEVISNHFGRWARIIPGRDKKENIANSISKATGLSQDDVLSVLPPGNCSIEDNGLLRKS
;
A
#
# COMPACT_ATOMS: atom_id res chain seq x y z
N ARG A 1 -17.14 45.66 -36.71
CA ARG A 1 -17.73 45.09 -35.45
C ARG A 1 -17.02 43.83 -34.96
N THR A 2 -16.42 43.02 -35.84
CA THR A 2 -15.75 41.73 -35.55
C THR A 2 -14.41 41.81 -34.78
N GLN A 3 -13.63 42.89 -34.90
CA GLN A 3 -12.37 43.04 -34.14
C GLN A 3 -12.57 43.42 -32.66
N LYS A 4 -13.53 44.29 -32.34
CA LYS A 4 -13.84 44.68 -30.94
C LYS A 4 -14.36 43.49 -30.10
N GLN A 5 -15.17 42.61 -30.70
CA GLN A 5 -15.66 41.40 -30.03
C GLN A 5 -14.54 40.38 -29.79
N LYS A 6 -13.58 40.24 -30.72
CA LYS A 6 -12.39 39.38 -30.52
C LYS A 6 -11.47 39.92 -29.41
N ALA A 7 -11.27 41.24 -29.32
CA ALA A 7 -10.47 41.86 -28.28
C ALA A 7 -11.08 41.68 -26.88
N SER A 8 -12.39 41.90 -26.74
CA SER A 8 -13.12 41.68 -25.49
C SER A 8 -13.11 40.20 -25.05
N GLY A 9 -13.21 39.26 -26.00
CA GLY A 9 -13.08 37.83 -25.71
C GLY A 9 -11.69 37.43 -25.22
N ALA A 10 -10.63 38.00 -25.82
CA ALA A 10 -9.25 37.75 -25.42
C ALA A 10 -8.96 38.30 -24.01
N GLU A 11 -9.50 39.47 -23.66
CA GLU A 11 -9.34 40.09 -22.34
C GLU A 11 -10.04 39.27 -21.23
N ILE A 12 -11.24 38.75 -21.51
CA ILE A 12 -11.96 37.85 -20.58
C ILE A 12 -11.19 36.52 -20.40
N ALA A 13 -10.67 35.96 -21.48
CA ALA A 13 -9.86 34.73 -21.43
C ALA A 13 -8.58 34.95 -20.61
N LEU A 14 -7.85 36.04 -20.85
CA LEU A 14 -6.65 36.39 -20.10
C LEU A 14 -6.95 36.57 -18.61
N ARG A 15 -8.03 37.28 -18.26
CA ARG A 15 -8.45 37.47 -16.87
C ARG A 15 -8.79 36.16 -16.17
N ARG A 16 -9.44 35.22 -16.86
CA ARG A 16 -9.72 33.87 -16.35
C ARG A 16 -8.42 33.08 -16.13
N THR A 17 -7.49 33.13 -17.08
CA THR A 17 -6.18 32.48 -16.95
C THR A 17 -5.39 33.02 -15.76
N VAL A 18 -5.33 34.34 -15.61
CA VAL A 18 -4.65 35.00 -14.48
C VAL A 18 -5.31 34.63 -13.15
N GLN A 19 -6.66 34.64 -13.07
CA GLN A 19 -7.36 34.21 -11.84
C GLN A 19 -7.12 32.72 -11.51
N ALA A 20 -7.05 31.86 -12.52
CA ALA A 20 -6.71 30.46 -12.34
C ALA A 20 -5.27 30.31 -11.83
N GLN A 21 -4.30 31.03 -12.41
CA GLN A 21 -2.90 31.05 -11.98
C GLN A 21 -2.76 31.53 -10.54
N TYR A 22 -3.38 32.66 -10.16
CA TYR A 22 -3.37 33.15 -8.77
C TYR A 22 -3.95 32.13 -7.78
N LYS A 23 -4.99 31.40 -8.18
CA LYS A 23 -5.59 30.36 -7.34
C LYS A 23 -4.65 29.16 -7.22
N GLU A 24 -4.03 28.73 -8.31
CA GLU A 24 -3.03 27.65 -8.33
C GLU A 24 -1.81 27.99 -7.48
N GLU A 25 -1.26 29.20 -7.58
CA GLU A 25 -0.14 29.66 -6.75
C GLU A 25 -0.50 29.68 -5.26
N LYS A 26 -1.69 30.17 -4.92
CA LYS A 26 -2.17 30.16 -3.52
C LYS A 26 -2.41 28.75 -2.99
N GLU A 27 -2.90 27.84 -3.82
CA GLU A 27 -3.05 26.42 -3.46
C GLU A 27 -1.68 25.73 -3.33
N ALA A 28 -0.75 25.99 -4.25
CA ALA A 28 0.62 25.47 -4.19
C ALA A 28 1.37 25.95 -2.95
N ALA A 29 1.28 27.24 -2.61
CA ALA A 29 1.85 27.79 -1.38
C ALA A 29 1.25 27.14 -0.12
N LYS A 30 -0.05 26.89 -0.10
CA LYS A 30 -0.71 26.14 1.00
C LYS A 30 -0.27 24.68 1.07
N ASP A 31 -0.06 24.06 -0.08
CA ASP A 31 0.38 22.67 -0.14
C ASP A 31 1.83 22.52 0.30
N VAL A 32 2.71 23.47 -0.06
CA VAL A 32 4.10 23.54 0.45
C VAL A 32 4.12 23.77 1.96
N ALA A 33 3.38 24.77 2.46
CA ALA A 33 3.29 25.03 3.91
C ALA A 33 2.70 23.83 4.68
N GLY A 34 1.72 23.14 4.08
CA GLY A 34 1.07 21.95 4.64
C GLY A 34 1.85 20.63 4.49
N GLY A 35 3.05 20.67 3.90
CA GLY A 35 3.85 19.49 3.59
C GLY A 35 3.08 18.47 2.75
N ARG A 36 2.22 18.94 1.84
CA ARG A 36 1.39 18.11 0.95
C ARG A 36 2.11 17.82 -0.35
N LEU A 37 1.93 16.60 -0.85
CA LEU A 37 2.63 16.12 -2.05
C LEU A 37 1.89 16.43 -3.36
N ARG A 38 0.87 17.31 -3.35
CA ARG A 38 0.11 17.69 -4.56
C ARG A 38 0.98 18.31 -5.66
N ALA A 39 2.06 18.99 -5.27
CA ALA A 39 3.02 19.55 -6.21
C ALA A 39 3.79 18.47 -7.01
N ILE A 40 3.92 17.25 -6.46
CA ILE A 40 4.60 16.14 -7.14
C ILE A 40 3.59 15.42 -8.04
N ARG A 41 3.64 15.71 -9.34
CA ARG A 41 2.75 15.06 -10.32
C ARG A 41 3.03 13.56 -10.37
N ARG A 42 2.02 12.76 -10.08
CA ARG A 42 2.05 11.31 -10.29
C ARG A 42 2.17 11.02 -11.78
N SER A 43 3.38 10.68 -12.23
CA SER A 43 3.70 10.45 -13.63
C SER A 43 3.54 8.99 -14.06
N LYS A 44 3.54 8.05 -13.11
CA LYS A 44 3.51 6.60 -13.38
C LYS A 44 2.78 5.84 -12.27
N ARG A 45 2.20 4.68 -12.63
CA ARG A 45 1.77 3.64 -11.67
C ARG A 45 2.71 2.46 -11.74
N PHE A 46 3.19 2.01 -10.59
CA PHE A 46 3.97 0.80 -10.43
C PHE A 46 3.07 -0.43 -10.51
N TRP A 47 3.67 -1.57 -10.87
CA TRP A 47 2.91 -2.78 -11.17
C TRP A 47 2.16 -3.32 -9.94
N PHE A 48 2.70 -3.13 -8.73
CA PHE A 48 2.13 -3.65 -7.48
C PHE A 48 0.92 -2.83 -7.01
N GLU A 49 0.76 -1.59 -7.47
CA GLU A 49 -0.32 -0.68 -7.03
C GLU A 49 -1.71 -1.13 -7.48
N LYS A 50 -1.81 -2.08 -8.43
CA LYS A 50 -3.09 -2.72 -8.78
C LYS A 50 -3.54 -3.77 -7.76
N TYR A 51 -2.66 -4.15 -6.85
CA TYR A 51 -2.85 -5.18 -5.82
C TYR A 51 -2.83 -4.54 -4.43
N ARG A 52 -3.13 -5.34 -3.39
CA ARG A 52 -2.70 -4.98 -2.04
C ARG A 52 -1.19 -5.13 -1.99
N TRP A 53 -0.49 -4.20 -1.36
CA TRP A 53 0.96 -4.26 -1.26
C TRP A 53 1.42 -3.58 0.01
N GLY A 54 2.53 -4.03 0.58
CA GLY A 54 3.16 -3.40 1.73
C GLY A 54 4.66 -3.70 1.78
N ILE A 55 5.38 -2.95 2.60
CA ILE A 55 6.81 -3.12 2.84
C ILE A 55 7.06 -3.80 4.19
N LEU A 56 8.20 -4.47 4.28
CA LEU A 56 8.74 -5.08 5.50
C LEU A 56 9.92 -4.26 6.02
N SER A 57 10.42 -4.58 7.22
CA SER A 57 11.52 -3.85 7.86
C SER A 57 12.83 -3.87 7.06
N ASP A 58 13.07 -4.93 6.27
CA ASP A 58 14.21 -5.04 5.37
C ASP A 58 13.98 -4.40 3.98
N GLY A 59 12.81 -3.77 3.77
CA GLY A 59 12.43 -3.14 2.52
C GLY A 59 11.76 -4.08 1.50
N ARG A 60 11.76 -5.40 1.70
CA ARG A 60 11.05 -6.32 0.78
C ARG A 60 9.56 -6.02 0.75
N ILE A 61 8.92 -6.40 -0.36
CA ILE A 61 7.48 -6.21 -0.53
C ILE A 61 6.69 -7.52 -0.38
N ILE A 62 5.54 -7.38 0.26
CA ILE A 62 4.45 -8.35 0.20
C ILE A 62 3.36 -7.82 -0.72
N VAL A 63 2.79 -8.68 -1.57
CA VAL A 63 1.73 -8.34 -2.52
C VAL A 63 0.58 -9.33 -2.42
N GLY A 64 -0.67 -8.86 -2.32
CA GLY A 64 -1.88 -9.67 -2.18
C GLY A 64 -2.99 -9.30 -3.15
N GLY A 65 -3.77 -10.28 -3.59
CA GLY A 65 -4.91 -10.00 -4.48
C GLY A 65 -6.01 -9.17 -3.81
N ARG A 66 -6.64 -8.27 -4.57
CA ARG A 66 -7.83 -7.51 -4.11
C ARG A 66 -9.14 -8.27 -4.29
N ASP A 67 -9.15 -9.20 -5.24
CA ASP A 67 -10.29 -10.02 -5.64
C ASP A 67 -9.78 -11.37 -6.18
N ALA A 68 -10.70 -12.24 -6.58
CA ALA A 68 -10.39 -13.56 -7.13
C ALA A 68 -9.48 -13.54 -8.37
N LYS A 69 -9.65 -12.55 -9.27
CA LYS A 69 -8.80 -12.39 -10.46
C LYS A 69 -7.42 -11.85 -10.08
N GLY A 70 -7.37 -10.96 -9.09
CA GLY A 70 -6.16 -10.44 -8.46
C GLY A 70 -5.34 -11.55 -7.82
N ASN A 71 -5.97 -12.42 -7.01
CA ASN A 71 -5.32 -13.60 -6.42
C ASN A 71 -4.67 -14.48 -7.48
N ASP A 72 -5.42 -14.80 -8.55
CA ASP A 72 -4.87 -15.56 -9.69
C ASP A 72 -3.67 -14.88 -10.33
N ALA A 73 -3.75 -13.57 -10.55
CA ALA A 73 -2.69 -12.82 -11.20
C ALA A 73 -1.44 -12.69 -10.32
N VAL A 74 -1.59 -12.46 -9.03
CA VAL A 74 -0.48 -12.39 -8.06
C VAL A 74 0.29 -13.71 -8.05
N VAL A 75 -0.40 -14.83 -7.81
CA VAL A 75 0.25 -16.13 -7.67
C VAL A 75 0.80 -16.66 -8.99
N LYS A 76 0.05 -16.55 -10.10
CA LYS A 76 0.47 -17.16 -11.37
C LYS A 76 1.48 -16.33 -12.16
N LYS A 77 1.47 -15.00 -12.01
CA LYS A 77 2.31 -14.11 -12.84
C LYS A 77 3.48 -13.48 -12.10
N HIS A 78 3.38 -13.32 -10.79
CA HIS A 78 4.36 -12.54 -10.01
C HIS A 78 5.10 -13.36 -8.95
N MET A 79 4.68 -14.60 -8.67
CA MET A 79 5.38 -15.49 -7.75
C MET A 79 6.52 -16.22 -8.47
N GLY A 80 7.76 -15.92 -8.08
CA GLY A 80 8.95 -16.67 -8.48
C GLY A 80 9.10 -17.98 -7.69
N SER A 81 10.04 -18.83 -8.09
CA SER A 81 10.32 -20.12 -7.44
C SER A 81 10.85 -20.01 -6.01
N HIS A 82 11.45 -18.88 -5.68
CA HIS A 82 12.10 -18.59 -4.40
C HIS A 82 11.35 -17.56 -3.55
N ASP A 83 10.21 -17.06 -4.04
CA ASP A 83 9.28 -16.28 -3.25
C ASP A 83 8.51 -17.19 -2.29
N LEU A 84 7.74 -16.61 -1.37
CA LEU A 84 6.83 -17.36 -0.51
C LEU A 84 5.37 -17.01 -0.80
N TYR A 85 4.51 -18.02 -0.78
CA TYR A 85 3.06 -17.81 -0.73
C TYR A 85 2.64 -17.64 0.73
N VAL A 86 1.91 -16.58 1.04
CA VAL A 86 1.46 -16.23 2.39
C VAL A 86 -0.07 -16.11 2.38
N HIS A 87 -0.74 -16.68 3.37
CA HIS A 87 -2.20 -16.69 3.43
C HIS A 87 -2.70 -16.74 4.87
N ALA A 88 -3.73 -15.94 5.19
CA ALA A 88 -4.42 -16.04 6.47
C ALA A 88 -5.22 -17.35 6.55
N ASP A 89 -5.31 -17.98 7.71
CA ASP A 89 -6.08 -19.22 7.90
C ASP A 89 -7.58 -18.96 8.00
N LEU A 90 -8.12 -18.27 6.99
CA LEU A 90 -9.49 -17.84 6.90
C LEU A 90 -9.98 -18.00 5.46
N HIS A 91 -11.17 -18.56 5.32
CA HIS A 91 -11.80 -18.68 4.01
C HIS A 91 -11.96 -17.30 3.35
N GLY A 92 -11.61 -17.22 2.07
CA GLY A 92 -11.70 -15.98 1.29
C GLY A 92 -10.64 -14.93 1.63
N ALA A 93 -9.58 -15.29 2.38
CA ALA A 93 -8.44 -14.41 2.55
C ALA A 93 -7.71 -14.16 1.21
N PRO A 94 -7.06 -13.01 1.05
CA PRO A 94 -6.21 -12.75 -0.10
C PRO A 94 -5.08 -13.77 -0.23
N SER A 95 -4.83 -14.20 -1.48
CA SER A 95 -3.59 -14.91 -1.81
C SER A 95 -2.46 -13.89 -1.91
N CYS A 96 -1.47 -14.02 -1.02
CA CYS A 96 -0.34 -13.09 -0.95
C CYS A 96 0.97 -13.78 -1.33
N ILE A 97 1.92 -13.00 -1.81
CA ILE A 97 3.29 -13.42 -2.07
C ILE A 97 4.26 -12.47 -1.37
N LEU A 98 5.28 -13.03 -0.72
CA LEU A 98 6.44 -12.31 -0.23
C LEU A 98 7.56 -12.44 -1.26
N LYS A 99 8.01 -11.30 -1.77
CA LYS A 99 9.06 -11.21 -2.78
C LYS A 99 10.45 -11.31 -2.16
N ILE A 100 11.31 -12.15 -2.71
CA ILE A 100 12.68 -12.34 -2.19
C ILE A 100 13.68 -11.31 -2.73
N LYS A 101 13.62 -10.96 -4.02
CA LYS A 101 14.55 -9.98 -4.62
C LYS A 101 13.92 -8.63 -4.95
N GLU A 102 12.61 -8.48 -4.82
CA GLU A 102 11.93 -7.21 -5.10
C GLU A 102 11.53 -6.49 -3.82
N GLY A 103 11.78 -5.18 -3.77
CA GLY A 103 11.58 -4.38 -2.57
C GLY A 103 11.73 -2.88 -2.80
N MET A 104 11.89 -2.17 -1.69
CA MET A 104 12.12 -0.74 -1.59
C MET A 104 13.31 -0.48 -0.70
N GLU A 105 14.31 0.21 -1.23
CA GLU A 105 15.46 0.68 -0.48
C GLU A 105 15.11 2.02 0.19
N PHE A 106 15.34 2.12 1.49
CA PHE A 106 15.20 3.36 2.23
C PHE A 106 16.34 4.31 1.85
N ARG A 107 16.00 5.46 1.27
CA ARG A 107 16.98 6.47 0.88
C ARG A 107 16.98 7.63 1.87
N LEU A 108 18.09 8.37 1.89
CA LEU A 108 18.15 9.67 2.55
C LEU A 108 17.12 10.61 1.91
N ALA A 109 16.64 11.58 2.69
CA ALA A 109 15.68 12.56 2.19
C ALA A 109 16.30 13.30 1.00
N ALA A 110 15.59 13.34 -0.13
CA ALA A 110 15.97 14.13 -1.28
C ALA A 110 15.57 15.60 -1.05
N GLU A 111 16.28 16.52 -1.72
CA GLU A 111 15.88 17.92 -1.78
C GLU A 111 14.40 18.02 -2.27
N HIS A 112 13.61 18.89 -1.63
CA HIS A 112 12.18 19.10 -1.89
C HIS A 112 11.19 18.04 -1.37
N ILE A 113 11.64 17.03 -0.61
CA ILE A 113 10.73 16.13 0.12
C ILE A 113 10.35 16.77 1.48
N PRO A 114 9.06 16.93 1.81
CA PRO A 114 8.64 17.50 3.09
C PRO A 114 9.10 16.67 4.29
N ASP A 115 9.27 17.34 5.44
CA ASP A 115 9.66 16.68 6.69
C ASP A 115 8.72 15.52 7.05
N GLY A 116 9.35 14.41 7.47
CA GLY A 116 8.68 13.19 7.86
C GLY A 116 8.15 12.32 6.72
N VAL A 117 8.32 12.73 5.45
CA VAL A 117 8.06 11.88 4.28
C VAL A 117 9.28 11.03 3.96
N ARG A 118 9.09 9.72 3.74
CA ARG A 118 10.20 8.79 3.46
C ARG A 118 10.51 8.73 1.96
N SER A 119 11.77 8.91 1.60
CA SER A 119 12.29 8.60 0.26
C SER A 119 12.55 7.10 0.11
N LEU A 120 12.04 6.50 -0.96
CA LEU A 120 12.12 5.06 -1.25
C LEU A 120 12.51 4.85 -2.71
N GLN A 121 13.34 3.84 -2.96
CA GLN A 121 13.70 3.44 -4.32
C GLN A 121 13.33 1.98 -4.57
N ILE A 122 12.60 1.70 -5.65
CA ILE A 122 12.30 0.32 -6.04
C ILE A 122 13.59 -0.38 -6.44
N SER A 123 13.81 -1.56 -5.87
CA SER A 123 14.91 -2.46 -6.20
C SER A 123 14.36 -3.82 -6.62
N GLN A 124 15.00 -4.43 -7.62
CA GLN A 124 14.71 -5.79 -8.08
C GLN A 124 15.83 -6.77 -7.70
N ASN A 125 16.83 -6.30 -6.96
CA ASN A 125 18.00 -7.07 -6.53
C ASN A 125 18.26 -6.82 -5.03
N MET A 126 17.27 -7.09 -4.18
CA MET A 126 17.44 -6.96 -2.73
C MET A 126 18.53 -7.91 -2.21
N ASP A 127 19.41 -7.38 -1.36
CA ASP A 127 20.47 -8.13 -0.69
C ASP A 127 19.92 -9.21 0.26
N GLY A 128 20.74 -10.21 0.57
CA GLY A 128 20.38 -11.32 1.45
C GLY A 128 20.15 -12.63 0.70
N PRO A 129 19.43 -13.59 1.30
CA PRO A 129 19.36 -14.96 0.79
C PRO A 129 18.69 -15.04 -0.57
N ASP A 130 18.91 -16.17 -1.25
CA ASP A 130 18.28 -16.46 -2.54
C ASP A 130 16.92 -17.13 -2.41
N ASP A 131 16.59 -17.68 -1.23
CA ASP A 131 15.31 -18.32 -0.92
C ASP A 131 14.62 -17.59 0.24
N ALA A 132 13.37 -17.16 0.05
CA ALA A 132 12.64 -16.40 1.07
C ALA A 132 12.40 -17.16 2.39
N ARG A 133 12.55 -18.48 2.43
CA ARG A 133 12.46 -19.23 3.70
C ARG A 133 13.65 -19.00 4.63
N GLU A 134 14.76 -18.51 4.09
CA GLU A 134 15.97 -18.22 4.84
C GLU A 134 15.96 -16.77 5.36
N LEU A 135 14.90 -16.02 5.10
CA LEU A 135 14.71 -14.70 5.70
C LEU A 135 14.53 -14.82 7.22
N PRO A 136 14.92 -13.79 7.98
CA PRO A 136 14.69 -13.74 9.41
C PRO A 136 13.21 -13.96 9.77
N ASP A 137 12.96 -14.64 10.89
CA ASP A 137 11.60 -14.94 11.37
C ASP A 137 10.74 -13.66 11.53
N SER A 138 11.35 -12.54 11.91
CA SER A 138 10.67 -11.24 11.99
C SER A 138 10.05 -10.82 10.65
N ILE A 139 10.78 -10.96 9.54
CA ILE A 139 10.31 -10.60 8.19
C ILE A 139 9.14 -11.50 7.77
N LEU A 140 9.25 -12.80 8.05
CA LEU A 140 8.20 -13.78 7.76
C LEU A 140 6.94 -13.53 8.59
N LYS A 141 7.12 -13.15 9.86
CA LYS A 141 6.03 -12.77 10.77
C LYS A 141 5.35 -11.47 10.34
N GLU A 142 6.11 -10.44 9.95
CA GLU A 142 5.58 -9.18 9.43
C GLU A 142 4.73 -9.40 8.16
N ALA A 143 5.24 -10.19 7.21
CA ALA A 143 4.50 -10.57 6.00
C ALA A 143 3.19 -11.30 6.34
N SER A 144 3.25 -12.22 7.30
CA SER A 144 2.08 -12.97 7.76
C SER A 144 1.06 -12.07 8.47
N GLN A 145 1.51 -11.09 9.27
CA GLN A 145 0.66 -10.09 9.90
C GLN A 145 -0.09 -9.25 8.86
N ILE A 146 0.62 -8.77 7.83
CA ILE A 146 0.00 -7.98 6.76
C ILE A 146 -1.07 -8.81 6.02
N ALA A 147 -0.79 -10.10 5.76
CA ALA A 147 -1.75 -11.00 5.13
C ALA A 147 -3.03 -11.20 5.97
N VAL A 148 -2.93 -11.34 7.30
CA VAL A 148 -4.14 -11.40 8.15
C VAL A 148 -4.90 -10.09 8.16
N CYS A 149 -4.22 -8.96 8.16
CA CYS A 149 -4.85 -7.63 8.15
C CYS A 149 -5.65 -7.36 6.87
N TRP A 150 -5.30 -8.00 5.75
CA TRP A 150 -6.07 -7.90 4.51
C TRP A 150 -7.23 -8.89 4.40
N SER A 151 -7.36 -9.81 5.36
CA SER A 151 -8.39 -10.83 5.37
C SER A 151 -9.66 -10.37 6.09
N ARG A 152 -10.65 -11.26 6.16
CA ARG A 152 -11.88 -11.01 6.93
C ARG A 152 -11.66 -10.97 8.45
N ALA A 153 -10.48 -11.35 8.95
CA ALA A 153 -10.12 -11.17 10.35
C ALA A 153 -10.30 -9.71 10.80
N TRP A 154 -9.97 -8.75 9.94
CA TRP A 154 -10.05 -7.33 10.25
C TRP A 154 -11.42 -6.88 10.78
N GLY A 155 -12.50 -7.43 10.21
CA GLY A 155 -13.87 -7.09 10.57
C GLY A 155 -14.56 -8.11 11.47
N SER A 156 -13.86 -9.14 11.96
CA SER A 156 -14.49 -10.24 12.71
C SER A 156 -14.72 -9.93 14.19
N GLY A 157 -14.11 -8.85 14.71
CA GLY A 157 -14.14 -8.51 16.14
C GLY A 157 -13.12 -9.29 16.99
N GLY A 158 -12.33 -10.18 16.38
CA GLY A 158 -11.20 -10.83 17.04
C GLY A 158 -10.02 -9.87 17.22
N ALA A 159 -9.19 -10.10 18.24
CA ALA A 159 -7.99 -9.31 18.49
C ALA A 159 -6.80 -9.70 17.60
N ALA A 160 -6.76 -10.96 17.17
CA ALA A 160 -5.66 -11.54 16.41
C ALA A 160 -6.15 -12.64 15.46
N ALA A 161 -5.28 -13.04 14.53
CA ALA A 161 -5.56 -14.13 13.59
C ALA A 161 -4.30 -14.98 13.33
N THR A 162 -4.51 -16.09 12.62
CA THR A 162 -3.44 -17.00 12.23
C THR A 162 -3.19 -16.88 10.74
N ALA A 163 -1.92 -16.97 10.33
CA ALA A 163 -1.52 -17.12 8.94
C ALA A 163 -0.47 -18.21 8.80
N PHE A 164 -0.25 -18.62 7.56
CA PHE A 164 0.84 -19.51 7.21
C PHE A 164 1.53 -19.04 5.95
N TYR A 165 2.76 -19.54 5.76
CA TYR A 165 3.44 -19.49 4.48
C TYR A 165 3.82 -20.89 3.98
N VAL A 166 3.97 -21.00 2.66
CA VAL A 166 4.43 -22.20 1.96
C VAL A 166 5.24 -21.82 0.72
N ARG A 167 6.00 -22.78 0.19
CA ARG A 167 6.70 -22.63 -1.07
C ARG A 167 5.75 -22.56 -2.28
N PRO A 168 6.17 -21.94 -3.39
CA PRO A 168 5.47 -21.96 -4.67
C PRO A 168 5.08 -23.37 -5.13
N SER A 169 5.98 -24.36 -4.97
CA SER A 169 5.75 -25.76 -5.36
C SER A 169 4.61 -26.44 -4.59
N GLN A 170 4.20 -25.88 -3.45
CA GLN A 170 3.11 -26.40 -2.63
C GLN A 170 1.75 -25.82 -3.02
N VAL A 171 1.70 -24.83 -3.91
CA VAL A 171 0.51 -24.10 -4.29
C VAL A 171 0.02 -24.58 -5.65
N SER A 172 -1.19 -25.16 -5.71
CA SER A 172 -1.74 -25.76 -6.92
C SER A 172 -3.16 -25.28 -7.21
N LYS A 173 -3.53 -25.30 -8.50
CA LYS A 173 -4.93 -25.15 -8.96
C LYS A 173 -5.65 -26.50 -9.11
N LYS A 174 -4.93 -27.62 -9.00
CA LYS A 174 -5.50 -28.96 -9.18
C LYS A 174 -6.02 -29.49 -7.85
N THR A 175 -7.31 -29.75 -7.77
CA THR A 175 -7.96 -30.45 -6.65
C THR A 175 -7.70 -31.95 -6.73
N GLU A 176 -7.86 -32.66 -5.62
CA GLU A 176 -7.74 -34.13 -5.56
C GLU A 176 -9.06 -34.83 -5.89
N SER A 177 -10.19 -34.19 -5.53
CA SER A 177 -11.56 -34.70 -5.66
C SER A 177 -12.20 -34.50 -7.04
N GLY A 178 -11.48 -33.95 -8.04
CA GLY A 178 -12.06 -33.61 -9.34
C GLY A 178 -13.06 -32.45 -9.32
N GLU A 179 -13.28 -31.82 -8.16
CA GLU A 179 -14.14 -30.64 -8.01
C GLU A 179 -13.50 -29.39 -8.61
N SER A 180 -14.33 -28.50 -9.15
CA SER A 180 -13.85 -27.24 -9.73
C SER A 180 -13.39 -26.28 -8.62
N LEU A 181 -12.13 -25.86 -8.69
CA LEU A 181 -11.60 -24.84 -7.79
C LEU A 181 -12.05 -23.46 -8.25
N GLY A 182 -12.70 -22.71 -7.34
CA GLY A 182 -13.10 -21.34 -7.60
C GLY A 182 -11.92 -20.46 -8.05
N ARG A 183 -12.21 -19.45 -8.87
CA ARG A 183 -11.21 -18.44 -9.26
C ARG A 183 -10.61 -17.80 -8.01
N GLY A 184 -9.30 -17.60 -7.99
CA GLY A 184 -8.60 -17.00 -6.86
C GLY A 184 -8.34 -17.91 -5.66
N ALA A 185 -8.86 -19.14 -5.65
CA ALA A 185 -8.57 -20.14 -4.62
C ALA A 185 -7.39 -21.03 -5.03
N PHE A 186 -6.61 -21.51 -4.07
CA PHE A 186 -5.47 -22.38 -4.32
C PHE A 186 -5.46 -23.53 -3.31
N VAL A 187 -5.09 -24.71 -3.78
CA VAL A 187 -4.86 -25.89 -2.93
C VAL A 187 -3.42 -25.82 -2.45
N VAL A 188 -3.23 -25.83 -1.14
CA VAL A 188 -1.91 -25.88 -0.51
C VAL A 188 -1.65 -27.30 -0.01
N ARG A 189 -0.57 -27.92 -0.47
CA ARG A 189 -0.16 -29.28 -0.10
C ARG A 189 1.13 -29.30 0.72
N GLY A 190 1.30 -30.33 1.53
CA GLY A 190 2.50 -30.51 2.36
C GLY A 190 2.50 -29.64 3.62
N GLN A 191 3.69 -29.47 4.20
CA GLN A 191 3.87 -28.77 5.47
C GLN A 191 3.66 -27.26 5.34
N ARG A 192 2.88 -26.69 6.26
CA ARG A 192 2.68 -25.24 6.41
C ARG A 192 3.52 -24.72 7.57
N HIS A 193 4.06 -23.52 7.41
CA HIS A 193 4.73 -22.80 8.49
C HIS A 193 3.77 -21.76 9.05
N TRP A 194 3.49 -21.82 10.35
CA TRP A 194 2.38 -21.10 10.97
C TRP A 194 2.86 -19.97 11.87
N TYR A 195 2.18 -18.83 11.78
CA TYR A 195 2.23 -17.76 12.77
C TYR A 195 0.85 -17.55 13.37
N ARG A 196 0.77 -17.67 14.69
CA ARG A 196 -0.46 -17.48 15.47
C ARG A 196 -0.42 -16.13 16.19
N ASP A 197 -1.59 -15.71 16.66
CA ASP A 197 -1.76 -14.51 17.47
C ASP A 197 -1.19 -13.25 16.80
N LEU A 198 -1.33 -13.17 15.47
CA LEU A 198 -0.89 -12.01 14.70
C LEU A 198 -1.86 -10.85 14.93
N PRO A 199 -1.37 -9.69 15.38
CA PRO A 199 -2.23 -8.56 15.71
C PRO A 199 -2.84 -7.95 14.46
N LEU A 200 -4.08 -7.46 14.59
CA LEU A 200 -4.78 -6.75 13.52
C LEU A 200 -4.47 -5.26 13.58
N GLU A 201 -3.26 -4.91 13.13
CA GLU A 201 -2.84 -3.52 13.02
C GLU A 201 -1.89 -3.33 11.84
N LEU A 202 -2.00 -2.18 11.18
CA LEU A 202 -1.12 -1.74 10.11
C LEU A 202 -0.62 -0.33 10.37
N GLY A 203 0.55 -0.01 9.84
CA GLY A 203 0.99 1.36 9.70
C GLY A 203 0.67 1.88 8.30
N ILE A 204 0.36 3.17 8.21
CA ILE A 204 0.34 3.92 6.95
C ILE A 204 1.25 5.13 7.08
N GLY A 205 2.28 5.18 6.24
CA GLY A 205 3.25 6.26 6.18
C GLY A 205 3.20 6.99 4.84
N MET A 206 3.68 8.23 4.82
CA MET A 206 3.81 9.00 3.60
C MET A 206 5.18 8.78 2.97
N GLY A 207 5.21 8.23 1.74
CA GLY A 207 6.45 7.94 1.03
C GLY A 207 6.51 8.59 -0.36
N VAL A 208 7.72 8.79 -0.86
CA VAL A 208 8.02 9.14 -2.25
C VAL A 208 8.84 8.00 -2.83
N VAL A 209 8.19 7.18 -3.66
CA VAL A 209 8.78 5.98 -4.29
C VAL A 209 9.21 6.33 -5.71
N ASN A 210 10.52 6.32 -6.00
CA ASN A 210 11.08 6.75 -7.29
C ASN A 210 10.52 8.13 -7.75
N GLY A 211 10.38 9.09 -6.83
CA GLY A 211 9.82 10.41 -7.12
C GLY A 211 8.29 10.47 -7.20
N VAL A 212 7.58 9.36 -6.98
CA VAL A 212 6.11 9.31 -7.01
C VAL A 212 5.56 9.28 -5.57
N PRO A 213 4.70 10.23 -5.17
CA PRO A 213 4.13 10.26 -3.83
C PRO A 213 3.08 9.16 -3.67
N LEU A 214 3.24 8.30 -2.67
CA LEU A 214 2.37 7.17 -2.41
C LEU A 214 2.10 6.98 -0.90
N PRO A 215 0.90 6.52 -0.53
CA PRO A 215 0.69 5.95 0.80
C PRO A 215 1.39 4.59 0.85
N VAL A 216 2.30 4.42 1.81
CA VAL A 216 3.07 3.20 2.01
C VAL A 216 2.52 2.49 3.24
N ILE A 217 2.28 1.19 3.15
CA ILE A 217 1.83 0.39 4.29
C ILE A 217 2.85 -0.68 4.68
N GLY A 218 2.80 -1.06 5.95
CA GLY A 218 3.58 -2.13 6.56
C GLY A 218 2.95 -2.48 7.90
N THR A 219 3.66 -3.24 8.74
CA THR A 219 3.26 -3.33 10.16
C THR A 219 3.37 -1.95 10.82
N ALA A 220 2.66 -1.73 11.92
CA ALA A 220 2.73 -0.46 12.64
C ALA A 220 4.17 -0.15 13.07
N GLU A 221 4.90 -1.17 13.53
CA GLU A 221 6.32 -1.07 13.92
C GLU A 221 7.21 -0.63 12.76
N VAL A 222 7.16 -1.31 11.61
CA VAL A 222 7.96 -0.97 10.41
C VAL A 222 7.71 0.48 10.02
N ILE A 223 6.45 0.89 9.91
CA ILE A 223 6.13 2.24 9.49
C ILE A 223 6.57 3.27 10.54
N SER A 224 6.40 2.99 11.83
CA SER A 224 6.84 3.90 12.89
C SER A 224 8.35 4.14 12.91
N ASN A 225 9.15 3.10 12.63
CA ASN A 225 10.61 3.18 12.60
C ASN A 225 11.13 3.94 11.37
N HIS A 226 10.39 3.86 10.26
CA HIS A 226 10.83 4.41 8.99
C HIS A 226 10.08 5.67 8.56
N PHE A 227 8.99 6.12 9.16
CA PHE A 227 8.23 7.27 8.65
C PHE A 227 8.02 8.31 9.75
N GLY A 228 8.40 9.56 9.48
CA GLY A 228 8.22 10.65 10.45
C GLY A 228 6.78 11.19 10.49
N ARG A 229 6.01 10.96 9.42
CA ARG A 229 4.57 11.23 9.34
C ARG A 229 3.84 9.94 8.99
N TRP A 230 3.16 9.38 9.98
CA TRP A 230 2.45 8.12 9.81
C TRP A 230 1.25 8.03 10.75
N ALA A 231 0.44 6.98 10.58
CA ALA A 231 -0.63 6.66 11.49
C ALA A 231 -0.76 5.15 11.65
N ARG A 232 -1.19 4.71 12.83
CA ARG A 232 -1.57 3.33 13.08
C ARG A 232 -3.03 3.16 12.70
N ILE A 233 -3.33 2.09 11.97
CA ILE A 233 -4.66 1.71 11.52
C ILE A 233 -5.01 0.41 12.23
N ILE A 234 -6.18 0.38 12.85
CA ILE A 234 -6.72 -0.78 13.60
C ILE A 234 -8.18 -1.02 13.22
N PRO A 235 -8.74 -2.21 13.44
CA PRO A 235 -10.19 -2.44 13.37
C PRO A 235 -10.94 -1.41 14.21
N GLY A 236 -12.03 -0.89 13.67
CA GLY A 236 -12.72 0.23 14.29
C GLY A 236 -14.12 0.44 13.76
N ARG A 237 -14.70 1.60 14.08
CA ARG A 237 -16.09 1.92 13.74
C ARG A 237 -16.22 2.87 12.55
N ASP A 238 -15.15 3.56 12.19
CA ASP A 238 -15.21 4.55 11.12
C ASP A 238 -15.15 3.88 9.74
N LYS A 239 -15.97 4.38 8.83
CA LYS A 239 -15.91 3.96 7.43
C LYS A 239 -14.54 4.32 6.87
N LYS A 240 -13.88 3.36 6.21
CA LYS A 240 -12.56 3.57 5.59
C LYS A 240 -12.54 4.75 4.60
N GLU A 241 -13.67 5.06 3.95
CA GLU A 241 -13.82 6.20 3.04
C GLU A 241 -13.64 7.54 3.75
N ASN A 242 -14.10 7.63 5.00
CA ASN A 242 -13.92 8.83 5.83
C ASN A 242 -12.45 8.99 6.22
N ILE A 243 -11.81 7.90 6.63
CA ILE A 243 -10.38 7.90 6.98
C ILE A 243 -9.53 8.26 5.75
N ALA A 244 -9.83 7.67 4.60
CA ALA A 244 -9.13 7.98 3.35
C ALA A 244 -9.30 9.44 2.92
N ASN A 245 -10.51 10.01 3.07
CA ASN A 245 -10.75 11.43 2.80
C ASN A 245 -9.93 12.33 3.73
N SER A 246 -9.86 12.00 5.01
CA SER A 246 -9.07 12.75 6.00
C SER A 246 -7.57 12.73 5.67
N ILE A 247 -7.01 11.55 5.38
CA ILE A 247 -5.61 11.39 4.97
C ILE A 247 -5.35 12.13 3.65
N SER A 248 -6.24 12.01 2.66
CA SER A 248 -6.12 12.70 1.36
C SER A 248 -6.05 14.23 1.54
N LYS A 249 -6.91 14.79 2.41
CA LYS A 249 -6.90 16.23 2.73
C LYS A 249 -5.64 16.68 3.47
N ALA A 250 -5.07 15.82 4.33
CA ALA A 250 -3.88 16.15 5.11
C ALA A 250 -2.58 16.02 4.28
N THR A 251 -2.51 15.01 3.41
CA THR A 251 -1.27 14.63 2.69
C THR A 251 -1.23 15.15 1.24
N GLY A 252 -2.38 15.48 0.66
CA GLY A 252 -2.49 15.81 -0.76
C GLY A 252 -2.51 14.60 -1.69
N LEU A 253 -2.39 13.37 -1.17
CA LEU A 253 -2.55 12.14 -1.95
C LEU A 253 -3.98 12.00 -2.46
N SER A 254 -4.16 11.28 -3.57
CA SER A 254 -5.52 11.00 -4.07
C SER A 254 -6.28 10.09 -3.10
N GLN A 255 -7.56 10.35 -2.90
CA GLN A 255 -8.40 9.54 -2.02
C GLN A 255 -8.42 8.06 -2.47
N ASP A 256 -8.43 7.81 -3.78
CA ASP A 256 -8.41 6.47 -4.36
C ASP A 256 -7.12 5.70 -4.01
N ASP A 257 -5.96 6.36 -4.02
CA ASP A 257 -4.70 5.71 -3.64
C ASP A 257 -4.70 5.34 -2.16
N VAL A 258 -5.17 6.24 -1.31
CA VAL A 258 -5.29 5.96 0.14
C VAL A 258 -6.27 4.82 0.38
N LEU A 259 -7.46 4.86 -0.24
CA LEU A 259 -8.44 3.78 -0.17
C LEU A 259 -7.87 2.43 -0.60
N SER A 260 -6.98 2.43 -1.60
CA SER A 260 -6.44 1.22 -2.20
C SER A 260 -5.49 0.44 -1.27
N VAL A 261 -4.92 1.11 -0.26
CA VAL A 261 -3.99 0.51 0.71
C VAL A 261 -4.65 0.22 2.06
N LEU A 262 -5.83 0.77 2.34
CA LEU A 262 -6.54 0.51 3.59
C LEU A 262 -7.04 -0.96 3.68
N PRO A 263 -7.09 -1.52 4.90
CA PRO A 263 -7.64 -2.85 5.14
C PRO A 263 -9.14 -2.92 4.82
N PRO A 264 -9.71 -4.13 4.65
CA PRO A 264 -11.15 -4.28 4.41
C PRO A 264 -11.98 -3.92 5.64
N GLY A 265 -13.16 -3.35 5.45
CA GLY A 265 -14.08 -3.03 6.55
C GLY A 265 -13.80 -1.66 7.18
N ASN A 266 -14.36 -1.47 8.38
CA ASN A 266 -14.20 -0.24 9.14
C ASN A 266 -12.87 -0.23 9.89
N CYS A 267 -12.32 0.95 10.10
CA CYS A 267 -11.08 1.12 10.83
C CYS A 267 -11.17 2.31 11.78
N SER A 268 -10.21 2.38 12.69
CA SER A 268 -9.90 3.55 13.48
C SER A 268 -8.45 3.92 13.22
N ILE A 269 -8.13 5.21 13.40
CA ILE A 269 -6.82 5.77 13.12
C ILE A 269 -6.25 6.38 14.40
N GLU A 270 -5.01 6.04 14.69
CA GLU A 270 -4.20 6.70 15.71
C GLU A 270 -3.11 7.50 15.01
N ASP A 271 -3.31 8.81 14.98
CA ASP A 271 -2.46 9.73 14.23
C ASP A 271 -1.12 9.94 14.91
N ASN A 272 -0.04 9.80 14.13
CA ASN A 272 1.33 10.11 14.52
C ASN A 272 1.91 11.14 13.54
N GLY A 273 1.14 12.22 13.29
CA GLY A 273 1.55 13.34 12.43
C GLY A 273 1.18 13.20 10.95
N LEU A 274 0.49 12.12 10.55
CA LEU A 274 -0.02 11.97 9.18
C LEU A 274 -1.18 12.91 8.88
N LEU A 275 -2.06 13.13 9.85
CA LEU A 275 -3.24 13.99 9.74
C LEU A 275 -2.95 15.45 10.08
N ARG A 276 -1.73 15.77 10.54
CA ARG A 276 -1.30 17.16 10.73
C ARG A 276 -1.40 17.91 9.41
N LYS A 277 -2.21 18.97 9.43
CA LYS A 277 -2.13 20.07 8.48
C LYS A 277 -1.06 20.99 9.07
N SER A 278 0.16 20.98 8.53
CA SER A 278 1.13 22.03 8.90
C SER A 278 0.69 23.38 8.35
#